data_AF-A0A1E7YZ95-F1
#
_entry.id   AF-A0A1E7YZ95-F1
#
_cell.length_a   1.000
_cell.length_b   1.000
_cell.length_c   1.000
_cell.angle_alpha   90.00
_cell.angle_beta   90.00
_cell.angle_gamma   90.00
#
_symmetry.space_group_name_H-M   'P 1'
#
loop_
_entity.id
_entity.type
_entity.pdbx_description
1 polymer ?
#
loop_
_entity_poly.entity_id
_entity_poly.type
_entity_poly.pdbx_seq_one_letter_code
_entity_poly.pdbx_strand_id
1 'polypeptide(L)'
;MQHLRAIAAHANYLKRVRACLAEEVACTCHKPHDRCDFGLWWYAEVFPRKADFSGEAQALIDSIDRIHRDFHGASQKIMELSAAGNTAEARRWETELMQHSNRLIQAILQLDDASIAP
;
A
#
# COMPACT_ATOMS: atom_id res chain seq x y z
N MET A 1 17.45 4.77 0.36
CA MET A 1 16.94 5.72 -0.67
C MET A 1 15.74 5.21 -1.48
N GLN A 2 15.58 3.90 -1.73
CA GLN A 2 14.42 3.37 -2.48
C GLN A 2 13.09 3.40 -1.68
N HIS A 3 13.11 3.17 -0.37
CA HIS A 3 11.93 3.28 0.50
C HIS A 3 11.28 4.68 0.48
N LEU A 4 12.08 5.76 0.41
CA LEU A 4 11.56 7.14 0.34
C LEU A 4 10.76 7.37 -0.96
N ARG A 5 11.21 6.80 -2.08
CA ARG A 5 10.49 6.87 -3.35
C ARG A 5 9.17 6.11 -3.28
N ALA A 6 9.17 4.93 -2.65
CA ALA A 6 7.95 4.16 -2.44
C ALA A 6 6.92 4.91 -1.57
N ILE A 7 7.36 5.52 -0.46
CA ILE A 7 6.52 6.34 0.41
C ILE A 7 5.95 7.54 -0.35
N ALA A 8 6.76 8.25 -1.13
CA ALA A 8 6.31 9.39 -1.92
C ALA A 8 5.31 8.98 -3.02
N ALA A 9 5.57 7.88 -3.72
CA ALA A 9 4.66 7.32 -4.73
C ALA A 9 3.32 6.91 -4.10
N HIS A 10 3.35 6.35 -2.89
CA HIS A 10 2.17 5.97 -2.11
C HIS A 10 1.35 7.20 -1.68
N ALA A 11 2.00 8.25 -1.15
CA ALA A 11 1.32 9.49 -0.78
C ALA A 11 0.63 10.16 -1.99
N ASN A 12 1.31 10.16 -3.15
CA ASN A 12 0.72 10.64 -4.41
C ASN A 12 -0.46 9.79 -4.88
N TYR A 13 -0.40 8.47 -4.67
CA TYR A 13 -1.52 7.57 -4.96
C TYR A 13 -2.75 7.89 -4.12
N LEU A 14 -2.58 8.02 -2.80
CA LEU A 14 -3.67 8.41 -1.90
C LEU A 14 -4.30 9.73 -2.31
N LYS A 15 -3.50 10.74 -2.63
CA LYS A 15 -4.00 12.04 -3.09
C LYS A 15 -4.93 11.90 -4.29
N ARG A 16 -4.59 11.03 -5.26
CA ARG A 16 -5.44 10.77 -6.43
C ARG A 16 -6.75 10.08 -6.07
N VAL A 17 -6.71 9.03 -5.23
CA VAL A 17 -7.92 8.34 -4.79
C VAL A 17 -8.89 9.31 -4.09
N ARG A 18 -8.35 10.14 -3.18
CA ARG A 18 -9.15 11.14 -2.46
C ARG A 18 -9.74 12.21 -3.37
N ALA A 19 -8.99 12.66 -4.38
CA ALA A 19 -9.49 13.62 -5.37
C ALA A 19 -10.68 13.04 -6.15
N CYS A 20 -10.57 11.79 -6.64
CA CYS A 20 -11.67 11.14 -7.35
C CYS A 20 -12.93 10.99 -6.47
N LEU A 21 -12.76 10.60 -5.21
CA LEU A 21 -13.87 10.49 -4.25
C LEU A 21 -14.53 11.83 -3.92
N ALA A 22 -13.75 12.91 -3.84
CA ALA A 22 -14.25 14.25 -3.56
C ALA A 22 -15.01 14.85 -4.75
N GLU A 23 -14.53 14.58 -5.97
CA GLU A 23 -15.15 15.02 -7.22
C GLU A 23 -16.31 14.10 -7.67
N GLU A 24 -16.56 13.02 -6.94
CA GLU A 24 -17.57 11.99 -7.24
C GLU A 24 -17.42 11.40 -8.66
N VAL A 25 -16.18 11.32 -9.12
CA VAL A 25 -15.82 10.73 -10.41
C VAL A 25 -15.30 9.31 -10.24
N ALA A 26 -15.48 8.49 -11.28
CA ALA A 26 -14.97 7.12 -11.30
C ALA A 26 -13.44 7.09 -11.08
N CYS A 27 -13.00 6.46 -9.98
CA CYS A 27 -11.59 6.20 -9.74
C CYS A 27 -11.05 5.19 -10.77
N THR A 28 -9.99 5.54 -11.49
CA THR A 28 -9.28 4.62 -12.42
C THR A 28 -7.80 4.47 -12.10
N CYS A 29 -7.36 4.98 -10.95
CA CYS A 29 -5.94 5.04 -10.60
C CYS A 29 -5.36 3.72 -10.04
N HIS A 30 -6.15 2.64 -9.94
CA HIS A 30 -5.73 1.39 -9.29
C HIS A 30 -4.60 0.76 -10.07
N LYS A 31 -3.59 0.31 -9.32
CA LYS A 31 -2.59 -0.63 -9.79
C LYS A 31 -2.66 -1.87 -8.90
N PRO A 32 -2.50 -3.08 -9.44
CA PRO A 32 -2.27 -4.28 -8.66
C PRO A 32 -1.09 -4.10 -7.70
N HIS A 33 -1.14 -4.74 -6.53
CA HIS A 33 -0.12 -4.61 -5.49
C HIS A 33 1.28 -5.00 -6.01
N ASP A 34 1.38 -5.99 -6.89
CA ASP A 34 2.63 -6.46 -7.48
C ASP A 34 3.14 -5.61 -8.67
N ARG A 35 2.38 -4.58 -9.07
CA ARG A 35 2.73 -3.68 -10.19
C ARG A 35 2.89 -2.22 -9.79
N CYS A 36 2.87 -1.91 -8.50
CA CYS A 36 3.26 -0.59 -8.00
C CYS A 36 4.79 -0.55 -7.80
N ASP A 37 5.39 0.64 -7.77
CA ASP A 37 6.86 0.78 -7.64
C ASP A 37 7.39 0.10 -6.36
N PHE A 38 6.61 0.14 -5.28
CA PHE A 38 6.91 -0.60 -4.05
C PHE A 38 6.84 -2.11 -4.27
N GLY A 39 5.76 -2.63 -4.87
CA GLY A 39 5.59 -4.05 -5.14
C GLY A 39 6.66 -4.63 -6.06
N LEU A 40 7.02 -3.91 -7.11
CA LEU A 40 8.08 -4.31 -8.04
C LEU A 40 9.41 -4.50 -7.32
N TRP A 41 9.77 -3.56 -6.44
CA TRP A 41 10.97 -3.68 -5.61
C TRP A 41 10.82 -4.79 -4.56
N TRP A 42 9.72 -4.78 -3.81
CA TRP A 42 9.45 -5.67 -2.69
C TRP A 42 9.51 -7.14 -3.10
N TYR A 43 8.82 -7.50 -4.18
CA TYR A 43 8.77 -8.89 -4.67
C TYR A 43 10.01 -9.31 -5.44
N ALA A 44 10.82 -8.37 -5.93
CA ALA A 44 12.09 -8.69 -6.61
C ALA A 44 13.26 -8.83 -5.64
N GLU A 45 13.34 -7.98 -4.61
CA GLU A 45 14.54 -7.84 -3.79
C GLU A 45 14.35 -8.31 -2.34
N VAL A 46 13.23 -7.96 -1.69
CA VAL A 46 13.09 -8.15 -0.23
C VAL A 46 12.40 -9.46 0.10
N PHE A 47 11.20 -9.67 -0.44
CA PHE A 47 10.35 -10.82 -0.09
C PHE A 47 10.99 -12.17 -0.42
N PRO A 48 11.66 -12.38 -1.58
CA PRO A 48 12.35 -13.64 -1.87
C PRO A 48 13.49 -13.96 -0.89
N ARG A 49 14.10 -12.93 -0.32
CA ARG A 49 15.22 -13.03 0.63
C ARG A 49 14.76 -13.07 2.07
N LYS A 50 13.45 -13.24 2.34
CA LYS A 50 12.89 -13.24 3.69
C LYS A 50 13.68 -14.16 4.65
N ALA A 51 14.06 -15.35 4.19
CA ALA A 51 14.78 -16.33 5.01
C ALA A 51 16.18 -15.87 5.47
N ASP A 52 16.76 -14.86 4.83
CA ASP A 52 18.08 -14.32 5.17
C ASP A 52 18.03 -13.43 6.42
N PHE A 53 16.84 -13.05 6.88
CA PHE A 53 16.64 -12.09 7.98
C PHE A 53 16.32 -12.78 9.32
N SER A 54 16.47 -12.04 10.42
CA SER A 54 16.12 -12.51 11.77
C SER A 54 14.63 -12.85 11.88
N GLY A 55 14.23 -13.70 12.84
CA GLY A 55 12.82 -14.10 13.00
C GLY A 55 11.86 -12.91 13.18
N GLU A 56 12.29 -11.86 13.88
CA GLU A 56 11.52 -10.62 14.04
C GLU A 56 11.36 -9.88 12.71
N ALA A 57 12.45 -9.75 11.95
CA ALA A 57 12.43 -9.16 10.61
C ALA A 57 11.53 -9.94 9.65
N GLN A 58 11.54 -11.28 9.70
CA GLN A 58 10.66 -12.12 8.89
C GLN A 58 9.18 -11.86 9.20
N ALA A 59 8.83 -11.75 10.48
CA ALA A 59 7.47 -11.43 10.90
C ALA A 59 7.05 -10.02 10.45
N LEU A 60 7.97 -9.05 10.47
CA LEU A 60 7.73 -7.70 9.97
C LEU A 60 7.53 -7.70 8.44
N ILE A 61 8.35 -8.44 7.69
CA ILE A 61 8.21 -8.63 6.23
C ILE A 61 6.84 -9.23 5.90
N ASP A 62 6.42 -10.28 6.59
CA ASP A 62 5.08 -10.89 6.38
C ASP A 62 3.95 -9.90 6.69
N SER A 63 4.12 -9.08 7.73
CA SER A 63 3.15 -8.04 8.09
C SER A 63 3.06 -6.94 7.02
N ILE A 64 4.20 -6.44 6.53
CA ILE A 64 4.28 -5.45 5.45
C ILE A 64 3.57 -5.97 4.20
N ASP A 65 3.88 -7.20 3.81
CA ASP A 65 3.29 -7.82 2.62
C ASP A 65 1.77 -7.94 2.73
N ARG A 66 1.25 -8.40 3.87
CA ARG A 66 -0.20 -8.46 4.12
C ARG A 66 -0.84 -7.07 4.06
N ILE A 67 -0.29 -6.09 4.79
CA ILE A 67 -0.84 -4.73 4.83
C ILE A 67 -0.84 -4.10 3.43
N HIS A 68 0.20 -4.35 2.64
CA HIS A 68 0.30 -3.87 1.26
C HIS A 68 -0.79 -4.46 0.36
N ARG A 69 -1.07 -5.76 0.47
CA ARG A 69 -2.19 -6.38 -0.26
C ARG A 69 -3.54 -5.82 0.19
N ASP A 70 -3.75 -5.67 1.50
CA ASP A 70 -4.99 -5.13 2.06
C ASP A 70 -5.24 -3.68 1.60
N PHE A 71 -4.19 -2.86 1.57
CA PHE A 71 -4.22 -1.50 1.03
C PHE A 71 -4.72 -1.48 -0.43
N HIS A 72 -4.13 -2.31 -1.28
CA HIS A 72 -4.52 -2.40 -2.69
C HIS A 72 -5.93 -2.97 -2.86
N GLY A 73 -6.34 -3.92 -2.02
CA GLY A 73 -7.70 -4.46 -1.99
C GLY A 73 -8.74 -3.40 -1.61
N ALA A 74 -8.50 -2.61 -0.57
CA ALA A 74 -9.35 -1.48 -0.20
C ALA A 74 -9.45 -0.47 -1.35
N SER A 75 -8.32 -0.17 -2.00
CA SER A 75 -8.34 0.74 -3.13
C SER A 75 -9.12 0.20 -4.32
N GLN A 76 -9.03 -1.10 -4.62
CA GLN A 76 -9.81 -1.74 -5.66
C GLN A 76 -11.31 -1.64 -5.36
N LYS A 77 -11.71 -1.90 -4.11
CA LYS A 77 -13.11 -1.77 -3.67
C LYS A 77 -13.65 -0.36 -3.86
N ILE A 78 -12.86 0.66 -3.54
CA ILE A 78 -13.23 2.06 -3.82
C ILE A 78 -13.56 2.27 -5.30
N MET A 79 -12.77 1.69 -6.22
CA MET A 79 -12.98 1.88 -7.66
C MET A 79 -14.21 1.14 -8.16
N GLU A 80 -14.40 -0.12 -7.72
CA GLU A 80 -15.58 -0.92 -8.06
C GLU A 80 -16.87 -0.21 -7.62
N LEU A 81 -16.89 0.31 -6.38
CA LEU A 81 -18.05 1.00 -5.83
C LEU A 81 -18.28 2.37 -6.47
N SER A 82 -17.22 3.14 -6.71
CA SER A 82 -17.29 4.43 -7.38
C SER A 82 -17.79 4.29 -8.82
N ALA A 83 -17.30 3.29 -9.57
CA ALA A 83 -17.77 3.00 -10.93
C ALA A 83 -19.24 2.55 -10.96
N ALA A 84 -19.72 1.90 -9.91
CA ALA A 84 -21.13 1.52 -9.73
C ALA A 84 -22.03 2.66 -9.22
N GLY A 85 -21.49 3.88 -9.01
CA GLY A 85 -22.21 5.02 -8.45
C GLY A 85 -22.50 4.92 -6.94
N ASN A 86 -21.91 3.94 -6.24
CA ASN A 86 -22.08 3.76 -4.80
C ASN A 86 -21.03 4.56 -4.01
N THR A 87 -21.04 5.88 -4.19
CA THR A 87 -20.05 6.80 -3.60
C THR A 87 -20.05 6.78 -2.07
N ALA A 88 -21.20 6.55 -1.43
CA ALA A 88 -21.32 6.47 0.02
C ALA A 88 -20.57 5.26 0.60
N GLU A 89 -20.68 4.09 -0.04
CA GLU A 89 -19.90 2.91 0.34
C GLU A 89 -18.42 3.11 -0.01
N ALA A 90 -18.10 3.69 -1.17
CA ALA A 90 -16.72 3.97 -1.56
C ALA A 90 -15.99 4.85 -0.51
N ARG A 91 -16.68 5.84 0.07
CA ARG A 91 -16.13 6.67 1.16
C ARG A 91 -15.87 5.90 2.46
N ARG A 92 -16.63 4.84 2.77
CA ARG A 92 -16.34 3.98 3.92
C ARG A 92 -15.00 3.26 3.74
N TRP A 93 -14.73 2.77 2.53
CA TRP A 93 -13.46 2.14 2.19
C TRP A 93 -12.28 3.12 2.16
N GLU A 94 -12.49 4.44 2.03
CA GLU A 94 -11.42 5.45 2.18
C GLU A 94 -10.77 5.36 3.57
N THR A 95 -11.57 5.12 4.61
CA THR A 95 -11.04 5.01 5.98
C THR A 95 -10.14 3.79 6.13
N GLU A 96 -10.57 2.63 5.62
CA GLU A 96 -9.75 1.40 5.59
C GLU A 96 -8.45 1.62 4.80
N LEU A 97 -8.55 2.26 3.63
CA LEU A 97 -7.37 2.60 2.81
C LEU A 97 -6.36 3.45 3.58
N MET A 98 -6.82 4.48 4.30
CA MET A 98 -5.97 5.36 5.10
C MET A 98 -5.34 4.63 6.29
N GLN A 99 -6.09 3.74 6.95
CA GLN A 99 -5.55 2.92 8.03
C GLN A 99 -4.45 1.97 7.55
N HIS A 100 -4.67 1.28 6.43
CA HIS A 100 -3.66 0.41 5.83
C HIS A 100 -2.42 1.20 5.37
N SER A 101 -2.60 2.39 4.78
CA SER A 101 -1.48 3.27 4.43
C SER A 101 -0.62 3.61 5.64
N ASN A 102 -1.23 4.08 6.74
CA ASN A 102 -0.48 4.49 7.92
C ASN A 102 0.30 3.32 8.52
N ARG A 103 -0.33 2.14 8.60
CA ARG A 103 0.31 0.92 9.09
C ARG A 103 1.45 0.48 8.18
N LEU A 104 1.30 0.61 6.86
CA LEU A 104 2.33 0.25 5.89
C LEU A 104 3.56 1.15 6.05
N ILE A 105 3.37 2.48 6.12
CA ILE A 105 4.46 3.43 6.31
C ILE A 105 5.20 3.16 7.62
N GLN A 106 4.47 2.94 8.72
CA GLN A 106 5.08 2.63 10.02
C GLN A 106 5.91 1.34 9.96
N ALA A 107 5.39 0.29 9.32
CA ALA A 107 6.09 -0.99 9.21
C ALA A 107 7.35 -0.89 8.32
N ILE A 108 7.30 -0.12 7.23
CA ILE A 108 8.47 0.14 6.38
C ILE A 108 9.55 0.91 7.16
N LEU A 109 9.17 1.93 7.91
CA LEU A 109 10.13 2.69 8.73
C LEU A 109 10.79 1.81 9.81
N GLN A 110 10.01 0.92 10.44
CA GLN A 110 10.55 -0.06 11.39
C GLN A 110 11.54 -1.02 10.75
N LEU A 111 11.31 -1.42 9.49
CA LEU A 111 12.21 -2.30 8.75
C LEU A 111 13.55 -1.60 8.46
N ASP A 112 13.52 -0.31 8.11
CA ASP A 112 14.72 0.50 7.88
C ASP A 112 15.50 0.74 9.19
N ASP A 113 14.81 1.07 10.29
CA ASP A 113 15.42 1.35 11.61
C ASP A 113 16.08 0.10 12.23
N ALA A 114 15.51 -1.09 11.96
CA ALA A 114 16.06 -2.36 12.40
C ALA A 114 17.41 -2.70 11.73
N SER A 115 17.97 -1.81 10.91
CA SER A 115 19.23 -2.01 10.17
C SER A 115 19.19 -3.27 9.32
N ILE A 116 18.01 -3.59 8.78
CA ILE A 116 17.80 -4.71 7.87
C ILE A 116 18.15 -4.24 6.44
N ALA A 117 19.36 -3.72 6.30
CA ALA A 117 20.04 -3.66 5.02
C ALA A 117 20.89 -4.94 4.91
N PRO A 118 20.98 -5.57 3.73
CA PRO A 118 22.01 -6.58 3.52
C PRO A 118 23.41 -5.98 3.69
#